data_AF-A0A8U0LFK6-F1
#
_entry.id   AF-A0A8U0LFK6-F1
#
_cell.length_a   1.000
_cell.length_b   1.000
_cell.length_c   1.000
_cell.angle_alpha   90.00
_cell.angle_beta   90.00
_cell.angle_gamma   90.00
#
_symmetry.space_group_name_H-M   'P 1'
#
loop_
_entity.id
_entity.type
_entity.pdbx_description
1 polymer ?
#
loop_
_entity_poly.entity_id
_entity_poly.type
_entity_poly.pdbx_seq_one_letter_code
_entity_poly.pdbx_strand_id
1 'polypeptide(L)' 'MPLGMLIFAPLADVIPISLVFIIGGVLTLPIGIYLFGQARRNVSAQVTRTAA' A
#
# COMPACT_ATOMS: atom_id res chain seq x y z
N MET A 1 22.42 1.94 30.83
CA MET A 1 21.53 2.14 29.67
C MET A 1 21.58 0.88 28.81
N PRO A 2 20.43 0.29 28.44
CA PRO A 2 20.40 -0.98 27.71
C PRO A 2 21.01 -0.82 26.31
N LEU A 3 21.94 -1.70 25.93
CA LEU A 3 22.72 -1.66 24.68
C LEU A 3 21.85 -1.55 23.43
N GLY A 4 20.69 -2.20 23.41
CA GLY A 4 19.73 -2.11 22.30
C GLY A 4 19.22 -0.68 22.07
N MET A 5 18.98 0.08 23.14
CA MET A 5 18.46 1.45 23.04
C MET A 5 19.46 2.41 22.39
N LEU A 6 20.77 2.17 22.57
CA LEU A 6 21.83 2.97 21.94
C LEU A 6 21.91 2.78 20.42
N ILE A 7 21.47 1.61 19.92
CA ILE A 7 21.51 1.28 18.49
C ILE A 7 20.16 1.62 17.84
N PHE A 8 19.04 1.21 18.45
CA PHE A 8 17.73 1.38 17.85
C PHE A 8 17.19 2.82 17.88
N ALA A 9 17.59 3.64 18.85
CA ALA A 9 17.16 5.04 18.92
C ALA A 9 17.62 5.87 17.71
N PRO A 10 18.91 5.86 17.31
CA PRO A 10 19.33 6.56 16.09
C PRO A 10 18.79 5.92 14.81
N LEU A 11 18.63 4.58 14.75
CA LEU A 11 18.01 3.94 13.58
C LEU A 11 16.55 4.37 13.38
N ALA A 12 15.79 4.56 14.46
CA ALA A 12 14.43 5.06 14.40
C ALA A 12 14.35 6.54 13.97
N ASP A 13 15.39 7.32 14.24
CA ASP A 13 15.47 8.73 13.83
C ASP A 13 15.86 8.89 12.34
N VAL A 14 16.64 7.95 11.81
CA VAL A 14 17.07 7.94 10.39
C VAL A 14 15.91 7.62 9.44
N ILE A 15 14.91 6.85 9.88
CA ILE A 15 13.78 6.43 9.04
C ILE A 15 12.53 7.22 9.46
N PRO A 16 12.19 8.33 8.79
CA PRO A 16 11.00 9.07 9.14
C PRO A 16 9.75 8.23 8.82
N ILE A 17 8.72 8.33 9.67
CA ILE A 17 7.44 7.63 9.51
C ILE A 17 6.81 7.92 8.12
N SER A 18 7.01 9.14 7.60
CA SER A 18 6.59 9.52 6.25
C SER A 18 7.21 8.64 5.16
N LEU A 19 8.49 8.27 5.29
CA LEU A 19 9.18 7.40 4.33
C LEU A 19 8.63 5.97 4.37
N VAL A 20 8.29 5.46 5.56
CA VAL A 20 7.62 4.16 5.71
C VAL A 20 6.27 4.15 5.00
N PHE A 21 5.49 5.22 5.17
CA PHE A 21 4.21 5.38 4.47
C PHE A 21 4.38 5.51 2.96
N ILE A 22 5.38 6.25 2.48
CA ILE A 22 5.65 6.39 1.06
C ILE A 22 6.04 5.03 0.47
N ILE A 23 6.97 4.29 1.10
CA ILE A 23 7.39 2.97 0.59
C ILE A 23 6.23 1.97 0.65
N GLY A 24 5.57 1.84 1.81
CA GLY A 24 4.45 0.92 1.97
C GLY A 24 3.29 1.26 1.03
N GLY A 25 3.01 2.55 0.86
CA GLY A 25 2.05 3.08 -0.09
C GLY A 25 2.42 2.74 -1.53
N VAL A 26 3.64 3.05 -1.97
CA VAL A 26 4.14 2.74 -3.33
C VAL A 26 4.15 1.24 -3.63
N LEU A 27 4.42 0.39 -2.64
CA LEU A 27 4.36 -1.07 -2.81
C LEU A 27 2.91 -1.59 -2.88
N THR A 28 1.97 -0.96 -2.18
CA THR A 28 0.56 -1.40 -2.14
C THR A 28 -0.27 -0.80 -3.28
N LEU A 29 0.08 0.40 -3.74
CA LEU A 29 -0.66 1.16 -4.74
C LEU A 29 -0.87 0.40 -6.06
N PRO A 30 0.12 -0.32 -6.64
CA PRO A 30 -0.05 -1.07 -7.88
C PRO A 30 -1.12 -2.15 -7.78
N ILE A 31 -1.16 -2.85 -6.63
CA ILE A 31 -2.16 -3.88 -6.34
C ILE A 31 -3.54 -3.22 -6.25
N GLY A 32 -3.66 -2.09 -5.55
CA GLY A 32 -4.90 -1.31 -5.47
C GLY A 32 -5.42 -0.88 -6.84
N ILE A 33 -4.54 -0.36 -7.71
CA ILE A 33 -4.89 0.05 -9.08
C ILE A 33 -5.34 -1.15 -9.91
N TYR A 34 -4.62 -2.27 -9.82
CA TYR A 34 -4.96 -3.50 -10.54
C TYR A 34 -6.33 -4.03 -10.14
N LEU A 35 -6.60 -4.14 -8.84
CA LEU A 35 -7.88 -4.60 -8.30
C LEU A 35 -9.01 -3.63 -8.66
N PHE A 36 -8.78 -2.32 -8.60
CA PHE A 36 -9.76 -1.32 -8.98
C PHE A 36 -10.13 -1.41 -10.47
N GLY A 37 -9.14 -1.58 -11.35
CA GLY A 37 -9.35 -1.79 -12.78
C GLY A 37 -10.07 -3.12 -13.07
N GLN A 38 -9.77 -4.19 -12.32
CA GLN A 38 -10.52 -5.44 -12.40
C GLN A 38 -11.98 -5.26 -11.94
N ALA A 39 -12.22 -4.65 -10.79
CA ALA A 39 -13.56 -4.40 -10.27
C ALA A 39 -14.42 -3.61 -11.26
N ARG A 40 -13.87 -2.55 -11.87
CA ARG A 40 -14.57 -1.80 -12.92
C ARG A 40 -14.94 -2.68 -14.11
N ARG A 41 -14.02 -3.48 -14.63
CA ARG A 41 -14.28 -4.38 -15.76
C ARG A 41 -15.34 -5.42 -15.43
N ASN A 42 -15.30 -6.00 -14.23
CA ASN A 42 -16.26 -6.98 -13.76
C ASN A 42 -17.67 -6.37 -13.60
N VAL A 43 -17.77 -5.14 -13.09
CA VAL A 43 -19.04 -4.41 -13.00
C VAL A 43 -19.61 -4.12 -14.39
N SER A 44 -18.81 -3.63 -15.33
CA SER A 44 -19.25 -3.40 -16.71
C SER A 44 -19.75 -4.69 -17.37
N ALA A 45 -19.01 -5.79 -17.21
CA ALA A 45 -19.41 -7.09 -17.75
C ALA A 45 -20.69 -7.66 -17.11
N GLN A 46 -20.94 -7.36 -15.82
CA GLN A 46 -22.18 -7.72 -15.15
C GLN A 46 -23.36 -6.93 -15.72
N VAL A 47 -23.22 -5.60 -15.84
CA VAL A 47 -24.28 -4.73 -16.40
C VAL A 47 -24.67 -5.17 -17.81
N THR A 48 -23.71 -5.49 -18.68
CA THR A 48 -23.99 -6.01 -20.02
C THR A 48 -24.76 -7.33 -20.01
N ARG A 49 -24.48 -8.22 -19.04
CA ARG A 49 -25.20 -9.51 -18.91
C ARG A 49 -26.62 -9.36 -18.35
N THR A 50 -26.88 -8.39 -17.49
CA THR A 50 -28.22 -8.14 -16.97
C THR A 50 -29.11 -7.37 -17.95
N ALA A 51 -28.50 -6.69 -18.92
CA ALA A 51 -29.19 -5.89 -19.94
C ALA A 51 -29.46 -6.66 -21.26
N ALA A 52 -28.97 -7.90 -21.37
CA ALA A 52 -29.23 -8.82 -22.49
C ALA A 52 -30.31 -9.84 -22.10
#